data_AF-A0A2D4F480-F1
#
_entry.id   AF-A0A2D4F480-F1
#
_cell.length_a   1.000
_cell.length_b   1.000
_cell.length_c   1.000
_cell.angle_alpha   90.00
_cell.angle_beta   90.00
_cell.angle_gamma   90.00
#
_symmetry.space_group_name_H-M   'P 1'
#
loop_
_entity.id
_entity.type
_entity.pdbx_description
1 polymer ?
#
loop_
_entity_poly.entity_id
_entity_poly.type
_entity_poly.pdbx_seq_one_letter_code
_entity_poly.pdbx_strand_id
1 'polypeptide(L)'
;VRGAASSHEPGRGARGTLRISFGLFRPPFFTCGGIAAMESTGWDISVLIAVAAVVPSILFLLYKIIGSQRKKDPLTLQDPNIKYPLSLIEKEDISHDTRRFRFALPSPKHILGLPIGQHVYLSTKVGGNLVIRAYTPVSSDEVKGYVDLVIKVYHKNVHPKFPEGGKMSQYLDTMKTGDAIDFRGPNGLLVYKGSGKFAIKLDKKSEAKIKVIKHLGM
;
A
#
# COMPACT_ATOMS: atom_id res chain seq x y z
N VAL A 1 34.19 -40.18 35.13
CA VAL A 1 33.99 -41.43 34.38
C VAL A 1 33.80 -41.02 32.92
N ARG A 2 34.88 -41.08 32.11
CA ARG A 2 35.11 -42.05 31.01
C ARG A 2 33.96 -42.06 30.00
N GLY A 3 34.11 -41.97 28.69
CA GLY A 3 35.24 -42.02 27.75
C GLY A 3 34.66 -41.79 26.34
N ALA A 4 35.39 -41.16 25.42
CA ALA A 4 36.16 -41.80 24.35
C ALA A 4 35.27 -42.35 23.21
N ALA A 5 35.31 -41.71 22.02
CA ALA A 5 36.09 -42.12 20.83
C ALA A 5 35.30 -43.12 19.97
N SER A 6 35.13 -42.95 18.66
CA SER A 6 36.14 -43.15 17.58
C SER A 6 35.36 -43.03 16.26
N SER A 7 35.65 -42.04 15.40
CA SER A 7 36.47 -42.16 14.18
C SER A 7 36.11 -43.28 13.20
N HIS A 8 35.78 -42.87 11.95
CA HIS A 8 36.26 -43.54 10.74
C HIS A 8 36.18 -42.60 9.51
N GLU A 9 37.36 -42.13 9.07
CA GLU A 9 37.66 -41.84 7.66
C GLU A 9 37.80 -43.18 6.90
N PRO A 10 37.53 -43.18 5.58
CA PRO A 10 38.59 -43.02 4.57
C PRO A 10 38.13 -42.05 3.45
N GLY A 11 38.92 -41.48 2.56
CA GLY A 11 40.21 -41.87 2.01
C GLY A 11 40.43 -41.03 0.73
N ARG A 12 41.49 -40.21 0.77
CA ARG A 12 42.30 -39.64 -0.32
C ARG A 12 41.95 -40.08 -1.75
N GLY A 13 41.70 -39.11 -2.64
CA GLY A 13 41.65 -39.34 -4.08
C GLY A 13 41.75 -38.07 -4.94
N ALA A 14 42.95 -37.84 -5.48
CA ALA A 14 43.28 -37.12 -6.71
C ALA A 14 42.97 -35.61 -6.84
N ARG A 15 44.06 -34.83 -6.77
CA ARG A 15 44.18 -33.52 -7.41
C ARG A 15 44.06 -33.69 -8.94
N GLY A 16 42.97 -33.18 -9.52
CA GLY A 16 42.81 -33.00 -10.95
C GLY A 16 43.06 -31.54 -11.32
N THR A 17 44.32 -31.18 -11.55
CA THR A 17 44.75 -29.89 -12.08
C THR A 17 44.20 -29.77 -13.51
N LEU A 18 43.13 -28.99 -13.71
CA LEU A 18 42.60 -28.72 -15.04
C LEU A 18 43.55 -27.74 -15.76
N ARG A 19 44.63 -28.30 -16.32
CA ARG A 19 45.48 -27.65 -17.32
C ARG A 19 44.64 -27.48 -18.59
N ILE A 20 44.08 -26.29 -18.77
CA ILE A 20 43.55 -25.87 -20.06
C ILE A 20 44.77 -25.67 -20.96
N SER A 21 44.96 -26.61 -21.88
CA SER A 21 45.99 -26.55 -22.90
C SER A 21 45.67 -25.37 -23.82
N PHE A 22 46.47 -24.30 -23.74
CA PHE A 22 46.50 -23.24 -24.74
C PHE A 22 47.00 -23.85 -26.05
N GLY A 23 46.07 -24.29 -26.89
CA GLY A 23 46.34 -24.59 -28.28
C GLY A 23 46.81 -23.31 -28.96
N LEU A 24 48.10 -23.28 -29.32
CA LEU A 24 48.69 -22.28 -30.20
C LEU A 24 47.99 -22.37 -31.57
N PHE A 25 46.87 -21.69 -31.72
CA PHE A 25 46.24 -21.49 -33.02
C PHE A 25 46.94 -20.30 -33.68
N ARG A 26 47.91 -20.62 -34.54
CA ARG A 26 48.51 -19.68 -35.50
C ARG A 26 47.38 -19.00 -36.28
N PRO A 27 47.21 -17.67 -36.22
CA PRO A 27 46.37 -16.99 -37.21
C PRO A 27 47.08 -17.07 -38.57
N PRO A 28 46.40 -17.51 -39.64
CA PRO A 28 46.93 -17.31 -40.98
C PRO A 28 46.95 -15.81 -41.26
N PHE A 29 48.11 -15.34 -41.72
CA PHE A 29 48.26 -14.08 -42.44
C PHE A 29 47.15 -13.97 -43.49
N PHE A 30 46.14 -13.16 -43.21
CA PHE A 30 45.23 -12.66 -44.23
C PHE A 30 45.71 -11.29 -44.65
N THR A 31 46.25 -11.30 -45.85
CA THR A 31 46.64 -10.20 -46.69
C THR A 31 45.62 -9.06 -46.66
N CYS A 32 46.15 -7.85 -46.50
CA CYS A 32 45.53 -6.60 -46.91
C CYS A 32 44.97 -6.76 -48.33
N GLY A 33 43.64 -6.70 -48.47
CA GLY A 33 42.98 -6.85 -49.75
C GLY A 33 41.51 -6.47 -49.62
N GLY A 34 41.15 -5.35 -50.24
CA GLY A 34 39.77 -5.06 -50.61
C GLY A 34 38.94 -4.43 -49.50
N ILE A 35 38.99 -3.09 -49.47
CA ILE A 35 37.84 -2.27 -49.11
C ILE A 35 36.71 -2.68 -50.07
N ALA A 36 35.90 -3.68 -49.67
CA ALA A 36 34.70 -4.03 -50.39
C ALA A 36 33.73 -2.86 -50.20
N ALA A 37 33.60 -2.07 -51.25
CA ALA A 37 32.62 -1.02 -51.39
C ALA A 37 31.27 -1.55 -50.91
N MET A 38 30.79 -0.98 -49.80
CA MET A 38 29.43 -1.11 -49.37
C MET A 38 28.58 -0.53 -50.50
N GLU A 39 27.92 -1.42 -51.25
CA GLU A 39 27.00 -1.04 -52.32
C GLU A 39 26.04 0.02 -51.78
N SER A 40 26.02 1.15 -52.48
CA SER A 40 25.17 2.29 -52.19
C SER A 40 23.72 1.85 -52.30
N THR A 41 23.10 1.52 -51.18
CA THR A 41 21.67 1.69 -51.04
C THR A 41 21.40 3.17 -51.33
N GLY A 42 20.60 3.45 -52.36
CA GLY A 42 20.38 4.79 -52.93
C GLY A 42 19.63 5.76 -52.02
N TRP A 43 20.00 5.81 -50.74
CA TRP A 43 19.46 6.71 -49.74
C TRP A 43 20.53 7.73 -49.36
N ASP A 44 20.18 9.00 -49.55
CA ASP A 44 21.02 10.13 -49.19
C ASP A 44 21.45 10.04 -47.72
N ILE A 45 22.73 10.34 -47.46
CA ILE A 45 23.33 10.31 -46.12
C ILE A 45 22.52 11.17 -45.12
N SER A 46 21.94 12.27 -45.62
CA SER A 46 21.03 13.16 -44.89
C SER A 46 19.77 12.46 -44.37
N VAL A 47 19.23 11.51 -45.13
CA VAL A 47 18.03 10.73 -44.77
C VAL A 47 18.36 9.73 -43.67
N LEU A 48 19.54 9.09 -43.74
CA LEU A 48 20.00 8.15 -42.71
C LEU A 48 20.21 8.83 -41.35
N ILE A 49 20.77 10.04 -41.34
CA ILE A 49 20.96 10.83 -40.11
C ILE A 49 19.60 11.24 -39.51
N ALA A 50 18.64 11.66 -40.35
CA ALA A 50 17.30 12.04 -39.90
C ALA A 50 16.54 10.87 -39.26
N VAL A 51 16.58 9.68 -39.87
CA VAL A 51 15.94 8.46 -39.33
C VAL A 51 16.58 8.05 -38.01
N ALA A 52 17.92 8.10 -37.92
CA ALA A 52 18.65 7.75 -36.71
C ALA A 52 18.37 8.68 -35.52
N ALA A 53 18.00 9.94 -35.75
CA ALA A 53 17.60 10.86 -34.68
C ALA A 53 16.11 10.74 -34.31
N VAL A 54 15.23 10.60 -35.32
CA VAL A 54 13.78 10.67 -35.13
C VAL A 54 13.21 9.37 -34.54
N VAL A 55 13.65 8.20 -35.03
CA VAL A 55 13.12 6.90 -34.58
C VAL A 55 13.38 6.64 -33.08
N PRO A 56 14.60 6.81 -32.53
CA PRO A 56 14.81 6.61 -31.09
C PRO A 56 14.12 7.68 -30.24
N SER A 57 13.96 8.91 -30.74
CA SER A 57 13.23 9.98 -30.04
C SER A 57 11.73 9.64 -29.91
N ILE A 58 11.13 9.13 -30.99
CA ILE A 58 9.74 8.66 -31.00
C ILE A 58 9.58 7.42 -30.11
N LEU A 59 10.53 6.48 -30.17
CA LEU A 59 10.52 5.28 -29.32
C LEU A 59 10.66 5.62 -27.83
N PHE A 60 11.50 6.60 -27.49
CA PHE A 60 11.66 7.11 -26.12
C PHE A 60 10.40 7.83 -25.62
N LEU A 61 9.75 8.63 -26.47
CA LEU A 61 8.46 9.25 -26.16
C LEU A 61 7.37 8.20 -25.92
N LEU A 62 7.27 7.17 -26.77
CA LEU A 62 6.35 6.04 -26.59
C LEU A 62 6.67 5.25 -25.31
N TYR A 63 7.94 4.99 -25.02
CA TYR A 63 8.36 4.33 -23.79
C TYR A 63 8.02 5.16 -22.55
N LYS A 64 8.09 6.51 -22.60
CA LYS A 64 7.63 7.36 -21.49
C LYS A 64 6.12 7.40 -21.34
N ILE A 65 5.37 7.35 -22.43
CA ILE A 65 3.90 7.31 -22.42
C ILE A 65 3.42 5.97 -21.83
N ILE A 66 4.05 4.86 -22.21
CA ILE A 66 3.71 3.50 -21.76
C ILE A 66 4.31 3.19 -20.36
N GLY A 67 5.49 3.75 -20.06
CA GLY A 67 6.29 3.44 -18.88
C GLY A 67 5.97 4.28 -17.63
N SER A 68 4.93 5.12 -17.67
CA SER A 68 4.40 5.78 -16.47
C SER A 68 3.70 4.75 -15.57
N GLN A 69 4.51 3.91 -14.92
CA GLN A 69 4.07 2.96 -13.90
C GLN A 69 3.53 3.77 -12.73
N ARG A 70 2.20 3.85 -12.61
CA ARG A 70 1.56 4.47 -11.46
C ARG A 70 1.93 3.68 -10.20
N LYS A 71 2.78 4.28 -9.37
CA LYS A 71 3.08 3.74 -8.04
C LYS A 71 1.77 3.70 -7.25
N LYS A 72 1.41 2.53 -6.71
CA LYS A 72 0.23 2.40 -5.84
C LYS A 72 0.47 3.21 -4.57
N ASP A 73 -0.56 3.91 -4.12
CA ASP A 73 -0.49 4.65 -2.86
C ASP A 73 -0.37 3.67 -1.69
N PRO A 74 0.47 3.98 -0.68
CA PRO A 74 0.65 3.09 0.46
C PRO A 74 -0.60 3.09 1.36
N LEU A 75 -1.00 1.91 1.83
CA LEU A 75 -2.18 1.71 2.68
C LEU A 75 -1.79 1.69 4.15
N THR A 76 -2.59 2.38 4.97
CA THR A 76 -2.42 2.38 6.43
C THR A 76 -3.02 1.13 7.06
N LEU A 77 -4.27 0.80 6.71
CA LEU A 77 -4.96 -0.37 7.25
C LEU A 77 -4.66 -1.62 6.41
N GLN A 78 -3.50 -2.25 6.65
CA GLN A 78 -3.10 -3.46 5.93
C GLN A 78 -3.80 -4.70 6.51
N ASP A 79 -3.69 -4.85 7.84
CA ASP A 79 -4.30 -5.95 8.57
C ASP A 79 -5.45 -5.51 9.49
N PRO A 80 -6.61 -6.18 9.45
CA PRO A 80 -7.79 -5.82 10.23
C PRO A 80 -7.66 -6.09 11.73
N ASN A 81 -6.65 -6.86 12.15
CA ASN A 81 -6.42 -7.22 13.55
C ASN A 81 -5.35 -6.35 14.21
N ILE A 82 -4.50 -5.68 13.42
CA ILE A 82 -3.43 -4.82 13.91
C ILE A 82 -4.01 -3.46 14.30
N LYS A 83 -3.44 -2.89 15.36
CA LYS A 83 -3.76 -1.53 15.82
C LYS A 83 -2.72 -0.56 15.28
N TYR A 84 -3.18 0.52 14.68
CA TYR A 84 -2.37 1.59 14.12
C TYR A 84 -2.60 2.85 14.96
N PRO A 85 -1.63 3.28 15.76
CA PRO A 85 -1.75 4.52 16.52
C PRO A 85 -1.66 5.71 15.56
N LEU A 86 -2.73 6.49 15.44
CA LEU A 86 -2.77 7.70 14.62
C LEU A 86 -2.88 8.93 15.52
N SER A 87 -2.05 9.93 15.26
CA SER A 87 -2.02 11.18 16.02
C SER A 87 -3.09 12.15 15.54
N LEU A 88 -3.79 12.77 16.48
CA LEU A 88 -4.71 13.88 16.24
C LEU A 88 -3.91 15.11 15.82
N ILE A 89 -4.16 15.63 14.62
CA ILE A 89 -3.47 16.83 14.10
C ILE A 89 -4.34 18.08 14.14
N GLU A 90 -5.66 17.92 14.09
CA GLU A 90 -6.60 19.03 14.07
C GLU A 90 -7.93 18.59 14.71
N LYS A 91 -8.52 19.49 15.49
CA LYS A 91 -9.85 19.33 16.07
C LYS A 91 -10.62 20.61 15.78
N GLU A 92 -11.74 20.46 15.08
CA GLU A 92 -12.64 21.55 14.73
C GLU A 92 -14.00 21.36 15.40
N ASP A 93 -14.50 22.41 16.04
CA ASP A 93 -15.85 22.44 16.61
C ASP A 93 -16.85 22.83 15.51
N ILE A 94 -17.70 21.88 15.08
CA ILE A 94 -18.75 22.12 14.07
C ILE A 94 -20.01 22.71 14.72
N SER A 95 -20.36 22.20 15.90
CA SER A 95 -21.52 22.64 16.69
C SER A 95 -21.23 22.44 18.17
N HIS A 96 -22.18 22.79 19.03
CA HIS A 96 -22.09 22.66 20.49
C HIS A 96 -21.74 21.25 20.98
N ASP A 97 -22.13 20.20 20.25
CA ASP A 97 -21.92 18.81 20.61
C ASP A 97 -21.25 17.98 19.50
N THR A 98 -20.81 18.60 18.40
CA THR A 98 -20.30 17.88 17.22
C THR A 98 -18.96 18.44 16.78
N ARG A 99 -17.99 17.54 16.58
CA ARG A 99 -16.61 17.89 16.28
C ARG A 99 -16.07 17.06 15.13
N ARG A 100 -15.18 17.66 14.34
CA ARG A 100 -14.36 16.98 13.34
C ARG A 100 -12.97 16.75 13.92
N PHE A 101 -12.57 15.49 13.95
CA PHE A 101 -11.25 15.04 14.40
C PHE A 101 -10.46 14.57 13.19
N ARG A 102 -9.32 15.20 12.94
CA ARG A 102 -8.42 14.85 11.85
C ARG A 102 -7.20 14.14 12.41
N PHE A 103 -6.97 12.92 11.96
CA PHE A 103 -5.82 12.12 12.36
C PHE A 103 -4.82 12.01 11.21
N ALA A 104 -3.53 12.16 11.50
CA ALA A 104 -2.48 11.95 10.51
C ALA A 104 -2.28 10.46 10.23
N LEU A 105 -2.15 10.14 8.94
CA LEU A 105 -1.68 8.84 8.48
C LEU A 105 -0.14 8.77 8.56
N PRO A 106 0.48 7.57 8.49
CA PRO A 106 1.92 7.40 8.65
C PRO A 106 2.78 8.23 7.69
N SER A 107 2.27 8.59 6.51
CA SER A 107 2.90 9.58 5.66
C SER A 107 1.87 10.38 4.85
N PRO A 108 2.24 11.58 4.35
CA PRO A 108 1.36 12.41 3.53
C PRO A 108 0.86 11.75 2.23
N LYS A 109 1.51 10.66 1.80
CA LYS A 109 1.14 9.89 0.60
C LYS A 109 0.23 8.70 0.93
N HIS A 110 0.08 8.35 2.21
CA HIS A 110 -0.75 7.22 2.61
C HIS A 110 -2.22 7.53 2.42
N ILE A 111 -2.97 6.47 2.12
CA ILE A 111 -4.42 6.43 2.21
C ILE A 111 -4.81 5.55 3.41
N LEU A 112 -6.04 5.71 3.89
CA LEU A 112 -6.52 4.88 4.99
C LEU A 112 -6.66 3.42 4.52
N GLY A 113 -7.23 3.21 3.32
CA GLY A 113 -7.49 1.89 2.77
C GLY A 113 -8.81 1.32 3.28
N LEU A 114 -9.87 2.13 3.30
CA LEU A 114 -11.18 1.72 3.81
C LEU A 114 -12.18 1.53 2.66
N PRO A 115 -12.54 0.28 2.32
CA PRO A 115 -13.55 0.02 1.31
C PRO A 115 -14.91 0.63 1.67
N ILE A 116 -15.59 1.19 0.67
CA ILE A 116 -16.90 1.84 0.84
C ILE A 116 -17.91 0.82 1.42
N GLY A 117 -18.57 1.20 2.52
CA GLY A 117 -19.49 0.33 3.26
C GLY A 117 -18.89 -0.34 4.50
N GLN A 118 -17.59 -0.13 4.75
CA GLN A 118 -16.89 -0.57 5.95
C GLN A 118 -16.61 0.58 6.92
N HIS A 119 -16.21 0.24 8.14
CA HIS A 119 -15.87 1.15 9.22
C HIS A 119 -14.56 0.77 9.91
N VAL A 120 -14.04 1.66 10.75
CA VAL A 120 -12.88 1.43 11.62
C VAL A 120 -13.30 1.33 13.07
N TYR A 121 -12.48 0.68 13.89
CA TYR A 121 -12.61 0.69 15.34
C TYR A 121 -11.55 1.60 15.95
N LEU A 122 -11.99 2.47 16.86
CA LEU A 122 -11.09 3.17 17.78
C LEU A 122 -11.02 2.37 19.08
N SER A 123 -9.82 2.20 19.62
CA SER A 123 -9.62 1.62 20.95
C SER A 123 -8.79 2.52 21.85
N THR A 124 -9.24 2.70 23.09
CA THR A 124 -8.48 3.38 24.14
C THR A 124 -8.84 2.82 25.51
N LYS A 125 -8.03 3.11 26.52
CA LYS A 125 -8.31 2.78 27.92
C LYS A 125 -8.85 4.03 28.63
N VAL A 126 -10.11 3.98 29.06
CA VAL A 126 -10.75 5.07 29.81
C VAL A 126 -11.05 4.57 31.22
N GLY A 127 -10.40 5.14 32.23
CA GLY A 127 -10.56 4.71 33.62
C GLY A 127 -10.21 3.24 33.85
N GLY A 128 -9.10 2.77 33.28
CA GLY A 128 -8.65 1.38 33.37
C GLY A 128 -9.38 0.38 32.47
N ASN A 129 -10.53 0.74 31.90
CA ASN A 129 -11.33 -0.15 31.06
C ASN A 129 -11.04 0.07 29.57
N LEU A 130 -10.85 -1.03 28.83
CA LEU A 130 -10.72 -0.98 27.37
C LEU A 130 -12.07 -0.63 26.73
N VAL A 131 -12.14 0.50 26.05
CA VAL A 131 -13.31 0.96 25.30
C VAL A 131 -13.00 0.86 23.81
N ILE A 132 -13.86 0.16 23.07
CA ILE A 132 -13.76 -0.01 21.62
C ILE A 132 -15.05 0.46 20.98
N ARG A 133 -14.98 1.35 19.98
CA ARG A 133 -16.14 1.86 19.26
C ARG A 133 -15.89 1.93 17.75
N ALA A 134 -16.93 1.62 16.99
CA ALA A 134 -16.90 1.70 15.54
C ALA A 134 -17.21 3.13 15.09
N TYR A 135 -16.45 3.62 14.10
CA TYR A 135 -16.68 4.89 13.43
C TYR A 135 -16.46 4.74 11.93
N THR A 136 -17.29 5.40 11.14
CA THR A 136 -17.13 5.49 9.69
C THR A 136 -16.55 6.86 9.38
N PRO A 137 -15.32 6.94 8.83
CA PRO A 137 -14.75 8.19 8.39
C PRO A 137 -15.61 8.89 7.35
N VAL A 138 -15.53 10.23 7.35
CA VAL A 138 -16.15 11.06 6.31
C VAL A 138 -15.20 11.25 5.12
N SER A 139 -13.90 11.06 5.32
CA SER A 139 -12.88 11.10 4.28
C SER A 139 -12.84 9.78 3.48
N SER A 140 -12.65 9.88 2.17
CA SER A 140 -12.42 8.75 1.26
C SER A 140 -10.93 8.50 1.02
N ASP A 141 -10.59 7.38 0.37
CA ASP A 141 -9.22 7.05 -0.05
C ASP A 141 -8.66 7.98 -1.16
N GLU A 142 -9.46 8.93 -1.65
CA GLU A 142 -8.99 9.99 -2.56
C GLU A 142 -8.13 11.02 -1.82
N VAL A 143 -8.40 11.19 -0.53
CA VAL A 143 -7.68 12.09 0.36
C VAL A 143 -6.47 11.37 0.94
N LYS A 144 -5.30 12.01 0.86
CA LYS A 144 -4.02 11.44 1.31
C LYS A 144 -3.51 12.14 2.56
N GLY A 145 -2.84 11.38 3.41
CA GLY A 145 -2.12 11.88 4.57
C GLY A 145 -2.94 12.05 5.84
N TYR A 146 -4.28 12.07 5.76
CA TYR A 146 -5.13 12.18 6.95
C TYR A 146 -6.44 11.42 6.80
N VAL A 147 -7.12 11.22 7.93
CA VAL A 147 -8.49 10.70 8.03
C VAL A 147 -9.31 11.63 8.92
N ASP A 148 -10.51 11.98 8.46
CA ASP A 148 -11.45 12.83 9.20
C ASP A 148 -12.59 11.98 9.78
N LEU A 149 -12.84 12.12 11.09
CA LEU A 149 -13.98 11.57 11.79
C LEU A 149 -14.87 12.71 12.30
N VAL A 150 -16.16 12.67 11.97
CA VAL A 150 -17.15 13.58 12.56
C VAL A 150 -17.89 12.84 13.67
N ILE A 151 -17.75 13.33 14.90
CA ILE A 151 -18.22 12.62 16.09
C ILE A 151 -19.04 13.56 16.95
N LYS A 152 -20.23 13.07 17.31
CA LYS A 152 -21.09 13.67 18.32
C LYS A 152 -20.57 13.34 19.73
N VAL A 153 -20.30 14.37 20.51
CA VAL A 153 -19.86 14.29 21.91
C VAL A 153 -21.09 14.21 22.80
N TYR A 154 -21.15 13.12 23.57
CA TYR A 154 -22.23 12.90 24.53
C TYR A 154 -21.73 13.33 25.90
N HIS A 155 -21.98 14.59 26.25
CA HIS A 155 -21.54 15.16 27.52
C HIS A 155 -22.26 14.54 28.72
N LYS A 156 -21.55 14.44 29.84
CA LYS A 156 -22.12 14.05 31.14
C LYS A 156 -23.18 15.05 31.60
N ASN A 157 -24.15 14.57 32.39
CA ASN A 157 -25.23 15.36 33.01
C ASN A 157 -26.17 16.11 32.04
N VAL A 158 -26.19 15.77 30.75
CA VAL A 158 -27.12 16.38 29.78
C VAL A 158 -28.42 15.58 29.65
N HIS A 159 -28.32 14.25 29.53
CA HIS A 159 -29.49 13.39 29.33
C HIS A 159 -29.82 12.62 30.62
N PRO A 160 -31.07 12.66 31.12
CA PRO A 160 -31.42 12.08 32.43
C PRO A 160 -31.20 10.57 32.50
N LYS A 161 -31.39 9.85 31.39
CA LYS A 161 -31.13 8.40 31.32
C LYS A 161 -29.64 8.03 31.22
N PHE A 162 -28.77 8.98 30.86
CA PHE A 162 -27.36 8.75 30.60
C PHE A 162 -26.50 9.80 31.31
N PRO A 163 -26.50 9.85 32.65
CA PRO A 163 -25.79 10.87 33.42
C PRO A 163 -24.28 10.84 33.19
N GLU A 164 -23.71 9.66 32.94
CA GLU A 164 -22.28 9.46 32.65
C GLU A 164 -21.84 9.94 31.25
N GLY A 165 -22.78 10.18 30.33
CA GLY A 165 -22.49 10.52 28.94
C GLY A 165 -21.78 9.39 28.16
N GLY A 166 -21.08 9.77 27.09
CA GLY A 166 -20.36 8.84 26.21
C GLY A 166 -18.89 8.71 26.58
N LYS A 167 -18.42 7.50 26.92
CA LYS A 167 -17.02 7.26 27.32
C LYS A 167 -16.01 7.63 26.23
N MET A 168 -16.18 7.08 25.02
CA MET A 168 -15.25 7.30 23.90
C MET A 168 -15.35 8.73 23.36
N SER A 169 -16.56 9.28 23.23
CA SER A 169 -16.73 10.60 22.65
C SER A 169 -16.25 11.72 23.57
N GLN A 170 -16.42 11.59 24.89
CA GLN A 170 -15.80 12.51 25.86
C GLN A 170 -14.28 12.36 25.89
N TYR A 171 -13.74 11.12 25.79
CA TYR A 171 -12.30 10.91 25.69
C TYR A 171 -11.69 11.65 24.48
N LEU A 172 -12.30 11.49 23.30
CA LEU A 172 -11.87 12.17 22.09
C LEU A 172 -11.96 13.70 22.24
N ASP A 173 -13.02 14.20 22.87
CA ASP A 173 -13.16 15.64 23.13
C ASP A 173 -12.03 16.19 24.02
N THR A 174 -11.58 15.41 25.00
CA THR A 174 -10.46 15.79 25.89
C THR A 174 -9.08 15.64 25.25
N MET A 175 -8.95 14.94 24.13
CA MET A 175 -7.66 14.79 23.43
C MET A 175 -7.14 16.13 22.93
N LYS A 176 -5.82 16.28 23.02
CA LYS A 176 -5.08 17.42 22.49
C LYS A 176 -4.42 17.04 21.16
N THR A 177 -4.13 18.05 20.36
CA THR A 177 -3.32 17.88 19.15
C THR A 177 -1.96 17.26 19.53
N GLY A 178 -1.57 16.20 18.82
CA GLY A 178 -0.40 15.38 19.10
C GLY A 178 -0.73 14.04 19.74
N ASP A 179 -1.84 13.93 20.48
CA ASP A 179 -2.24 12.68 21.14
C ASP A 179 -2.61 11.61 20.10
N ALA A 180 -2.25 10.36 20.37
CA ALA A 180 -2.53 9.24 19.49
C ALA A 180 -3.67 8.36 20.01
N ILE A 181 -4.42 7.76 19.08
CA ILE A 181 -5.42 6.74 19.37
C ILE A 181 -5.27 5.56 18.41
N ASP A 182 -5.56 4.35 18.90
CA ASP A 182 -5.43 3.13 18.11
C ASP A 182 -6.61 2.98 17.14
N PHE A 183 -6.31 2.98 15.84
CA PHE A 183 -7.22 2.61 14.76
C PHE A 183 -7.07 1.12 14.43
N ARG A 184 -8.18 0.44 14.19
CA ARG A 184 -8.19 -0.96 13.73
C ARG A 184 -9.26 -1.15 12.67
N GLY A 185 -8.91 -1.75 11.54
CA GLY A 185 -9.83 -2.00 10.44
C GLY A 185 -9.09 -2.46 9.20
N PRO A 186 -9.80 -2.64 8.06
CA PRO A 186 -11.22 -2.34 7.85
C PRO A 186 -12.16 -3.44 8.38
N ASN A 187 -13.39 -3.08 8.78
CA ASN A 187 -14.40 -4.04 9.22
C ASN A 187 -15.79 -3.74 8.65
N GLY A 188 -16.57 -4.77 8.38
CA GLY A 188 -17.91 -4.64 7.83
C GLY A 188 -18.25 -5.83 6.92
N LEU A 189 -19.53 -6.18 6.86
CA LEU A 189 -20.03 -7.29 6.04
C LEU A 189 -20.42 -6.85 4.63
N LEU A 190 -20.50 -5.54 4.39
CA LEU A 190 -20.95 -4.96 3.13
C LEU A 190 -19.82 -4.14 2.52
N VAL A 191 -19.57 -4.34 1.22
CA VAL A 191 -18.66 -3.51 0.43
C VAL A 191 -19.36 -3.09 -0.86
N TYR A 192 -19.43 -1.79 -1.10
CA TYR A 192 -19.90 -1.25 -2.37
C TYR A 192 -18.75 -1.25 -3.40
N LYS A 193 -19.00 -1.85 -4.56
CA LYS A 193 -18.03 -2.01 -5.66
C LYS A 193 -18.28 -1.05 -6.83
N GLY A 194 -19.21 -0.11 -6.68
CA GLY A 194 -19.63 0.79 -7.76
C GLY A 194 -20.73 0.21 -8.65
N SER A 195 -21.38 1.06 -9.43
CA SER A 195 -22.39 0.67 -10.44
C SER A 195 -23.48 -0.27 -9.91
N GLY A 196 -23.98 -0.03 -8.70
CA GLY A 196 -25.02 -0.85 -8.07
C GLY A 196 -24.56 -2.24 -7.62
N LYS A 197 -23.25 -2.55 -7.66
CA LYS A 197 -22.69 -3.84 -7.20
C LYS A 197 -22.34 -3.77 -5.72
N PHE A 198 -22.91 -4.67 -4.93
CA PHE A 198 -22.63 -4.83 -3.51
C PHE A 198 -22.08 -6.23 -3.24
N ALA A 199 -20.94 -6.31 -2.58
CA ALA A 199 -20.39 -7.55 -2.05
C ALA A 199 -20.85 -7.69 -0.59
N ILE A 200 -21.73 -8.66 -0.32
CA ILE A 200 -22.37 -8.84 0.99
C ILE A 200 -21.96 -10.20 1.55
N LYS A 201 -21.45 -10.20 2.78
CA LYS A 201 -21.15 -11.38 3.58
C LYS A 201 -22.32 -11.66 4.53
N LEU A 202 -22.63 -12.94 4.77
CA LEU A 202 -23.64 -13.34 5.77
C LEU A 202 -23.08 -13.22 7.18
N ASP A 203 -21.84 -13.68 7.34
CA ASP A 203 -21.06 -13.62 8.56
C ASP A 203 -19.60 -13.28 8.24
N LYS A 204 -18.80 -13.01 9.27
CA LYS A 204 -17.40 -12.59 9.10
C LYS A 204 -16.52 -13.63 8.38
N LYS A 205 -16.85 -14.92 8.47
CA LYS A 205 -16.09 -16.02 7.88
C LYS A 205 -16.60 -16.41 6.50
N SER A 206 -17.87 -16.13 6.18
CA SER A 206 -18.40 -16.39 4.84
C SER A 206 -17.72 -15.60 3.73
N GLU A 207 -17.70 -16.21 2.55
CA GLU A 207 -17.36 -15.55 1.30
C GLU A 207 -18.40 -14.48 0.93
N ALA A 208 -17.93 -13.41 0.27
CA ALA A 208 -18.79 -12.32 -0.12
C ALA A 208 -19.58 -12.68 -1.39
N LYS A 209 -20.91 -12.58 -1.34
CA LYS A 209 -21.79 -12.75 -2.50
C LYS A 209 -22.01 -11.40 -3.16
N ILE A 210 -21.70 -11.30 -4.45
CA ILE A 210 -21.93 -10.08 -5.23
C ILE A 210 -23.41 -10.05 -5.64
N LYS A 211 -24.12 -8.98 -5.27
CA LYS A 211 -25.48 -8.68 -5.70
C LYS A 211 -25.51 -7.37 -6.47
N VAL A 212 -26.23 -7.35 -7.58
CA VAL A 212 -26.51 -6.13 -8.35
C VAL A 212 -27.87 -5.60 -7.89
N ILE A 213 -27.87 -4.40 -7.33
CA ILE A 213 -29.07 -3.73 -6.81
C ILE A 213 -29.36 -2.54 -7.71
N LYS A 214 -30.56 -2.51 -8.30
CA LYS A 214 -31.02 -1.42 -9.18
C LYS A 214 -31.76 -0.32 -8.41
N HIS A 215 -32.39 -0.68 -7.30
CA HIS A 215 -33.17 0.23 -6.46
C HIS A 215 -32.72 0.09 -5.01
N LEU A 216 -32.26 1.19 -4.43
CA LEU A 216 -32.08 1.31 -2.99
C LEU A 216 -33.40 1.84 -2.44
N GLY A 217 -33.94 1.19 -1.41
CA GLY A 217 -35.12 1.70 -0.72
C GLY A 217 -34.74 3.00 -0.01
N MET A 218 -35.18 4.13 -0.56
CA MET A 218 -35.09 5.47 0.01
C MET A 218 -36.46 6.11 -0.03
#